data_AF-A0A1C6GXY3-F1
#
_entry.id   AF-A0A1C6GXY3-F1
#
_cell.length_a   1.000
_cell.length_b   1.000
_cell.length_c   1.000
_cell.angle_alpha   90.00
_cell.angle_beta   90.00
_cell.angle_gamma   90.00
#
_symmetry.space_group_name_H-M   'P 1'
#
loop_
_entity.id
_entity.type
_entity.pdbx_description
1 polymer ?
#
loop_
_entity_poly.entity_id
_entity_poly.type
_entity_poly.pdbx_seq_one_letter_code
_entity_poly.pdbx_strand_id
1 'polypeptide(L)'
;MKKKRKGFTLAELLIVVAIIAVLVAIGIPIFTSQLEKSREATDAANIRVQYAQVMAEAITVDGNVNIDGKDFEKINLRQKQPDWQTETIPNSLGNFSVIEGIPGTQAWVEYHADTETVYIKFEGESQNGDSDSNGENNILIDSSSWDSTSGWEVINVKFENGKAILTPFSHKDSVLKQGGDGTIMLQANKKYKLVVNIEECGANLKVRLSNRNGNNTYLEQNIQKLGKYEFDYTHEEGRDDDVRISFEIPKGQEGKDSVCITSVSFIQVNN
;
A
#
# COMPACT_ATOMS: atom_id res chain seq x y z
N MET A 1 12.00 -5.38 79.73
CA MET A 1 10.71 -5.65 79.07
C MET A 1 10.95 -6.03 77.60
N LYS A 2 10.67 -7.27 77.18
CA LYS A 2 10.78 -7.67 75.76
C LYS A 2 9.57 -7.15 74.98
N LYS A 3 9.76 -6.17 74.10
CA LYS A 3 8.73 -5.71 73.15
C LYS A 3 8.30 -6.89 72.27
N LYS A 4 7.06 -7.36 72.41
CA LYS A 4 6.46 -8.31 71.47
C LYS A 4 6.37 -7.62 70.11
N ARG A 5 7.15 -8.09 69.13
CA ARG A 5 7.00 -7.67 67.72
C ARG A 5 5.65 -8.21 67.24
N LYS A 6 4.72 -7.34 66.87
CA LYS A 6 3.47 -7.75 66.20
C LYS A 6 3.87 -8.34 64.84
N GLY A 7 3.56 -9.62 64.62
CA GLY A 7 3.68 -10.25 63.30
C GLY A 7 2.51 -9.84 62.40
N PHE A 8 2.67 -10.05 61.09
CA PHE A 8 1.61 -9.85 60.10
C PHE A 8 0.39 -10.70 60.45
N THR A 9 -0.80 -10.10 60.42
CA THR A 9 -2.05 -10.84 60.53
C THR A 9 -2.41 -11.49 59.20
N LEU A 10 -3.14 -12.60 59.24
CA LEU A 10 -3.59 -13.31 58.05
C LEU A 10 -4.50 -12.44 57.18
N ALA A 11 -5.32 -11.58 57.80
CA ALA A 11 -6.17 -10.62 57.12
C ALA A 11 -5.38 -9.52 56.39
N GLU A 12 -4.31 -8.98 57.00
CA GLU A 12 -3.43 -8.00 56.35
C GLU A 12 -2.78 -8.60 55.09
N LEU A 13 -2.30 -9.84 55.17
CA LEU A 13 -1.72 -10.52 54.00
C LEU A 13 -2.76 -10.74 52.89
N LEU A 14 -3.99 -11.10 53.25
CA LEU A 14 -5.07 -11.36 52.30
C LEU A 14 -5.44 -10.10 51.50
N ILE A 15 -5.56 -8.95 52.17
CA ILE A 15 -5.85 -7.66 51.51
C ILE A 15 -4.72 -7.28 50.54
N VAL A 16 -3.46 -7.49 50.93
CA VAL A 16 -2.30 -7.19 50.06
C VAL A 16 -2.34 -8.03 48.78
N VAL A 17 -2.59 -9.34 48.90
CA VAL A 17 -2.70 -10.22 47.72
C VAL A 17 -3.88 -9.82 46.83
N ALA A 18 -5.01 -9.42 47.42
CA ALA A 18 -6.16 -8.94 46.67
C ALA A 18 -5.85 -7.67 45.86
N ILE A 19 -5.11 -6.71 46.42
CA ILE A 19 -4.69 -5.50 45.70
C ILE A 19 -3.71 -5.84 44.57
N ILE A 20 -2.72 -6.70 44.84
CA ILE A 20 -1.76 -7.14 43.81
C ILE A 20 -2.49 -7.83 42.66
N ALA A 21 -3.50 -8.67 42.93
CA ALA A 21 -4.28 -9.34 41.89
C ALA A 21 -4.97 -8.34 40.94
N VAL A 22 -5.57 -7.27 41.50
CA VAL A 22 -6.20 -6.21 40.69
C VAL A 22 -5.16 -5.45 39.86
N LEU A 23 -4.01 -5.11 40.45
CA LEU A 23 -2.94 -4.41 39.73
C LEU A 23 -2.37 -5.24 38.59
N VAL A 24 -2.14 -6.54 38.81
CA VAL A 24 -1.63 -7.46 37.79
C VAL A 24 -2.63 -7.65 36.65
N ALA A 25 -3.92 -7.74 36.97
CA ALA A 25 -4.99 -7.88 35.98
C ALA A 25 -5.01 -6.75 34.94
N ILE A 26 -4.68 -5.51 35.34
CA ILE A 26 -4.61 -4.35 34.45
C ILE A 26 -3.17 -4.16 33.90
N GLY A 27 -2.16 -4.44 34.72
CA GLY A 27 -0.77 -4.17 34.40
C GLY A 27 -0.20 -5.05 33.29
N ILE A 28 -0.51 -6.36 33.29
CA ILE A 28 -0.02 -7.29 32.26
C ILE A 28 -0.49 -6.89 30.86
N PRO A 29 -1.80 -6.71 30.57
CA PRO A 29 -2.24 -6.42 29.20
C PRO A 29 -1.68 -5.10 28.64
N ILE A 30 -1.55 -4.07 29.49
CA ILE A 30 -0.93 -2.80 29.11
C ILE A 30 0.55 -3.02 28.79
N PHE A 31 1.29 -3.72 29.66
CA PHE A 31 2.70 -3.98 29.46
C PHE A 31 2.95 -4.83 28.20
N THR A 32 2.13 -5.85 27.94
CA THR A 32 2.25 -6.67 26.72
C THR A 32 1.98 -5.85 25.46
N SER A 33 0.99 -4.96 25.47
CA SER A 33 0.72 -4.07 24.33
C SER A 33 1.88 -3.11 24.08
N GLN A 34 2.45 -2.51 25.12
CA GLN A 34 3.59 -1.59 24.97
C GLN A 34 4.86 -2.30 24.51
N LEU A 35 5.10 -3.52 24.99
CA LEU A 35 6.19 -4.35 24.50
C LEU A 35 6.04 -4.68 23.02
N GLU A 36 4.81 -4.93 22.58
CA GLU A 36 4.53 -5.22 21.18
C GLU A 36 4.83 -4.00 20.30
N LYS A 37 4.28 -2.83 20.64
CA LYS A 37 4.58 -1.57 19.93
C LYS A 37 6.08 -1.24 19.86
N SER A 38 6.84 -1.58 20.92
CA SER A 38 8.30 -1.40 20.92
C SER A 38 9.01 -2.34 19.95
N ARG A 39 8.52 -3.58 19.78
CA ARG A 39 9.04 -4.51 18.76
C ARG A 39 8.75 -3.97 17.38
N GLU A 40 7.52 -3.51 17.16
CA GLU A 40 7.12 -2.94 15.87
C GLU A 40 7.96 -1.75 15.45
N ALA A 41 8.18 -0.81 16.36
CA ALA A 41 9.04 0.35 16.10
C ALA A 41 10.48 -0.06 15.76
N THR A 42 10.97 -1.15 16.38
CA THR A 42 12.31 -1.68 16.11
C THR A 42 12.39 -2.31 14.72
N ASP A 43 11.36 -3.08 14.35
CA ASP A 43 11.26 -3.71 13.04
C ASP A 43 11.19 -2.65 11.93
N ALA A 44 10.37 -1.61 12.11
CA ALA A 44 10.30 -0.47 11.21
C ALA A 44 11.64 0.25 11.05
N ALA A 45 12.40 0.41 12.15
CA ALA A 45 13.73 1.00 12.09
C ALA A 45 14.70 0.13 11.28
N ASN A 46 14.68 -1.20 11.47
CA ASN A 46 15.50 -2.13 10.71
C ASN A 46 15.17 -2.10 9.20
N ILE A 47 13.88 -2.01 8.86
CA ILE A 47 13.42 -1.85 7.46
C ILE A 47 13.99 -0.57 6.85
N ARG A 48 13.94 0.57 7.56
CA ARG A 48 14.53 1.83 7.08
C ARG A 48 16.05 1.76 6.88
N VAL A 49 16.74 0.98 7.71
CA VAL A 49 18.19 0.77 7.57
C VAL A 49 18.50 0.00 6.29
N GLN A 50 17.77 -1.08 6.00
CA GLN A 50 17.97 -1.82 4.77
C GLN A 50 17.54 -1.02 3.54
N TYR A 51 16.45 -0.25 3.63
CA TYR A 51 16.05 0.70 2.59
C TYR A 51 17.20 1.62 2.18
N ALA A 52 17.90 2.22 3.15
CA ALA A 52 19.03 3.10 2.86
C ALA A 52 20.19 2.36 2.17
N GLN A 53 20.41 1.08 2.50
CA GLN A 53 21.45 0.25 1.87
C GLN A 53 21.10 -0.08 0.41
N VAL A 54 19.87 -0.56 0.18
CA VAL A 54 19.35 -0.88 -1.16
C VAL A 54 19.37 0.35 -2.06
N MET A 55 18.95 1.51 -1.54
CA MET A 55 18.99 2.76 -2.30
C MET A 55 20.41 3.25 -2.60
N ALA A 56 21.36 3.04 -1.68
CA ALA A 56 22.76 3.38 -1.93
C ALA A 56 23.34 2.52 -3.06
N GLU A 57 23.01 1.23 -3.11
CA GLU A 57 23.43 0.32 -4.17
C GLU A 57 22.75 0.64 -5.50
N ALA A 58 21.46 0.99 -5.48
CA ALA A 58 20.69 1.41 -6.66
C ALA A 58 21.27 2.64 -7.38
N ILE A 59 22.03 3.49 -6.69
CA ILE A 59 22.75 4.62 -7.32
C ILE A 59 23.99 4.14 -8.07
N THR A 60 24.57 3.02 -7.66
CA THR A 60 25.82 2.48 -8.21
C THR A 60 25.62 1.41 -9.27
N VAL A 61 24.46 0.75 -9.26
CA VAL A 61 24.10 -0.35 -10.16
C VAL A 61 23.01 0.11 -11.12
N ASP A 62 23.21 -0.09 -12.42
CA ASP A 62 22.20 0.17 -13.44
C ASP A 62 21.27 -1.05 -13.58
N GLY A 63 20.44 -1.27 -12.55
CA GLY A 63 19.56 -2.43 -12.48
C GLY A 63 18.86 -2.60 -11.14
N ASN A 64 18.05 -3.66 -11.06
CA ASN A 64 17.30 -4.02 -9.86
C ASN A 64 18.24 -4.42 -8.73
N VAL A 65 17.84 -4.15 -7.49
CA VAL A 65 18.61 -4.46 -6.29
C VAL A 65 17.75 -5.23 -5.30
N ASN A 66 18.33 -6.29 -4.73
CA ASN A 66 17.77 -7.11 -3.67
C ASN A 66 16.45 -7.83 -3.99
N ILE A 67 16.27 -8.24 -5.24
CA ILE A 67 15.08 -8.98 -5.66
C ILE A 67 14.98 -10.31 -4.91
N ASP A 68 13.79 -10.61 -4.39
CA ASP A 68 13.49 -11.74 -3.50
C ASP A 68 14.27 -11.75 -2.17
N GLY A 69 14.94 -10.65 -1.82
CA GLY A 69 15.78 -10.56 -0.62
C GLY A 69 17.06 -11.39 -0.72
N LYS A 70 17.66 -11.47 -1.92
CA LYS A 70 18.84 -12.30 -2.20
C LYS A 70 20.17 -11.60 -1.97
N ASP A 71 20.21 -10.27 -2.08
CA ASP A 71 21.45 -9.49 -2.05
C ASP A 71 21.78 -9.00 -0.64
N PHE A 72 20.75 -8.82 0.19
CA PHE A 72 20.87 -8.45 1.60
C PHE A 72 20.16 -9.47 2.49
N GLU A 73 20.67 -9.63 3.72
CA GLU A 73 20.03 -10.49 4.72
C GLU A 73 18.60 -10.01 5.02
N LYS A 74 17.64 -10.93 4.99
CA LYS A 74 16.25 -10.61 5.34
C LYS A 74 16.16 -10.15 6.79
N ILE A 75 15.31 -9.16 7.02
CA ILE A 75 15.06 -8.61 8.35
C ILE A 75 14.13 -9.58 9.08
N ASN A 76 14.64 -10.20 10.15
CA ASN A 76 13.79 -10.96 11.06
C ASN A 76 12.95 -10.00 11.90
N LEU A 77 11.63 -10.10 11.75
CA LEU A 77 10.67 -9.30 12.50
C LEU A 77 10.58 -9.80 13.94
N ARG A 78 10.53 -8.86 14.89
CA ARG A 78 10.49 -9.11 16.32
C ARG A 78 9.09 -9.11 16.88
N GLN A 79 8.14 -8.51 16.17
CA GLN A 79 6.73 -8.59 16.51
C GLN A 79 6.27 -10.05 16.64
N LYS A 80 5.30 -10.26 17.52
CA LYS A 80 4.67 -11.55 17.81
C LYS A 80 3.23 -11.60 17.32
N GLN A 81 2.61 -10.45 17.10
CA GLN A 81 1.28 -10.36 16.50
C GLN A 81 1.42 -10.04 15.02
N PRO A 82 0.60 -10.65 14.14
CA PRO A 82 0.43 -10.17 12.77
C PRO A 82 -0.13 -8.76 12.78
N ASP A 83 0.14 -8.03 11.70
CA ASP A 83 -0.23 -6.63 11.50
C ASP A 83 0.39 -5.64 12.50
N TRP A 84 0.65 -4.45 11.99
CA TRP A 84 1.07 -3.35 12.84
C TRP A 84 -0.09 -2.89 13.71
N GLN A 85 0.05 -3.04 15.03
CA GLN A 85 -0.93 -2.51 15.99
C GLN A 85 -0.85 -0.98 16.11
N THR A 86 0.23 -0.40 15.58
CA THR A 86 0.47 1.04 15.56
C THR A 86 0.33 1.60 14.15
N GLU A 87 -0.80 2.25 13.85
CA GLU A 87 -1.10 2.83 12.53
C GLU A 87 -0.02 3.79 12.01
N THR A 88 0.73 4.47 12.89
CA THR A 88 1.79 5.38 12.49
C THR A 88 2.98 4.69 11.84
N ILE A 89 3.22 3.40 12.15
CA ILE A 89 4.35 2.64 11.64
C ILE A 89 4.22 2.36 10.14
N PRO A 90 3.17 1.68 9.64
CA PRO A 90 3.00 1.46 8.21
C PRO A 90 2.93 2.78 7.44
N ASN A 91 2.27 3.82 7.97
CA ASN A 91 2.24 5.15 7.35
C ASN A 91 3.63 5.76 7.17
N SER A 92 4.48 5.61 8.18
CA SER A 92 5.83 6.15 8.14
C SER A 92 6.77 5.37 7.20
N LEU A 93 6.45 4.13 6.87
CA LEU A 93 7.22 3.30 5.93
C LEU A 93 6.70 3.46 4.50
N GLY A 94 5.38 3.56 4.32
CA GLY A 94 4.71 3.82 3.03
C GLY A 94 5.14 5.14 2.39
N ASN A 95 5.45 6.15 3.21
CA ASN A 95 5.98 7.43 2.71
C ASN A 95 7.31 7.32 1.97
N PHE A 96 8.09 6.26 2.20
CA PHE A 96 9.40 6.06 1.57
C PHE A 96 9.40 4.94 0.52
N SER A 97 8.36 4.11 0.45
CA SER A 97 8.32 2.86 -0.34
C SER A 97 6.91 2.25 -0.44
N VAL A 98 6.70 1.36 -1.42
CA VAL A 98 5.51 0.51 -1.54
C VAL A 98 5.59 -0.64 -0.53
N ILE A 99 4.50 -0.96 0.18
CA ILE A 99 4.46 -2.08 1.12
C ILE A 99 3.61 -3.20 0.54
N GLU A 100 4.13 -4.41 0.46
CA GLU A 100 3.39 -5.59 -0.01
C GLU A 100 3.34 -6.69 1.05
N GLY A 101 2.12 -7.11 1.35
CA GLY A 101 1.83 -8.15 2.32
C GLY A 101 1.68 -7.63 3.75
N ILE A 102 1.38 -8.55 4.65
CA ILE A 102 1.25 -8.30 6.08
C ILE A 102 2.59 -8.65 6.75
N PRO A 103 3.05 -7.87 7.75
CA PRO A 103 4.23 -8.23 8.52
C PRO A 103 4.09 -9.61 9.17
N GLY A 104 4.82 -10.58 8.61
CA GLY A 104 4.92 -11.95 9.10
C GLY A 104 6.17 -12.16 9.93
N THR A 105 6.99 -13.15 9.55
CA THR A 105 8.24 -13.49 10.23
C THR A 105 9.43 -12.69 9.74
N GLN A 106 9.45 -12.36 8.46
CA GLN A 106 10.57 -11.67 7.83
C GLN A 106 10.09 -10.57 6.88
N ALA A 107 10.96 -9.59 6.67
CA ALA A 107 10.79 -8.52 5.70
C ALA A 107 12.07 -8.32 4.87
N TRP A 108 11.93 -7.79 3.66
CA TRP A 108 13.08 -7.31 2.89
C TRP A 108 12.69 -6.12 2.00
N VAL A 109 13.68 -5.32 1.63
CA VAL A 109 13.49 -4.16 0.73
C VAL A 109 14.03 -4.48 -0.66
N GLU A 110 13.28 -4.19 -1.71
CA GLU A 110 13.68 -4.36 -3.11
C GLU A 110 13.67 -3.02 -3.83
N TYR A 111 14.59 -2.82 -4.76
CA TYR A 111 14.54 -1.72 -5.72
C TYR A 111 14.40 -2.26 -7.14
N HIS A 112 13.44 -1.70 -7.87
CA HIS A 112 13.13 -2.07 -9.25
C HIS A 112 13.48 -0.87 -10.14
N ALA A 113 14.49 -1.03 -10.99
CA ALA A 113 15.06 0.05 -11.80
C ALA A 113 14.18 0.43 -13.00
N ASP A 114 13.41 -0.52 -13.51
CA ASP A 114 12.42 -0.30 -14.57
C ASP A 114 11.29 0.65 -14.14
N THR A 115 10.89 0.58 -12.87
CA THR A 115 9.84 1.40 -12.28
C THR A 115 10.35 2.51 -11.36
N GLU A 116 11.66 2.55 -11.08
CA GLU A 116 12.31 3.40 -10.08
C GLU A 116 11.62 3.33 -8.71
N THR A 117 11.08 2.15 -8.35
CA THR A 117 10.23 1.98 -7.17
C THR A 117 10.91 1.09 -6.14
N VAL A 118 10.68 1.41 -4.86
CA VAL A 118 11.17 0.62 -3.73
C VAL A 118 10.00 -0.13 -3.10
N TYR A 119 10.17 -1.43 -2.89
CA TYR A 119 9.18 -2.31 -2.29
C TYR A 119 9.68 -2.82 -0.95
N ILE A 120 8.82 -2.83 0.07
CA ILE A 120 9.00 -3.59 1.29
C ILE A 120 8.13 -4.83 1.15
N LYS A 121 8.76 -6.00 1.09
CA LYS A 121 8.09 -7.30 1.00
C LYS A 121 8.12 -8.00 2.36
N PHE A 122 7.12 -8.83 2.62
CA PHE A 122 7.08 -9.70 3.80
C PHE A 122 6.97 -11.19 3.41
N GLU A 123 7.51 -12.07 4.26
CA GLU A 123 7.50 -13.52 4.06
C GLU A 123 6.14 -14.14 4.47
N GLY A 124 5.24 -14.38 3.49
CA GLY A 124 4.01 -15.24 3.51
C GLY A 124 2.92 -14.99 4.59
N GLU A 125 1.60 -15.13 4.38
CA GLU A 125 0.74 -15.52 3.26
C GLU A 125 -0.25 -14.38 2.93
N SER A 126 -0.61 -14.23 1.65
CA SER A 126 -1.95 -13.76 1.28
C SER A 126 -2.97 -14.77 1.83
N GLN A 127 -3.49 -14.54 3.02
CA GLN A 127 -4.63 -15.29 3.53
C GLN A 127 -5.87 -14.87 2.71
N ASN A 128 -6.27 -15.76 1.81
CA ASN A 128 -7.64 -15.80 1.31
C ASN A 128 -8.58 -16.01 2.51
N GLY A 129 -9.38 -14.99 2.82
CA GLY A 129 -10.59 -15.12 3.65
C GLY A 129 -10.45 -14.60 5.08
N ASP A 130 -10.64 -13.30 5.27
CA ASP A 130 -11.82 -12.81 5.99
C ASP A 130 -12.03 -11.33 5.65
N SER A 131 -13.20 -11.05 5.10
CA SER A 131 -13.67 -9.68 4.88
C SER A 131 -14.12 -9.15 6.24
N ASP A 132 -13.29 -8.32 6.87
CA ASP A 132 -13.70 -7.19 7.73
C ASP A 132 -12.51 -6.75 8.59
N SER A 133 -11.66 -5.90 8.01
CA SER A 133 -10.61 -5.17 8.73
C SER A 133 -10.22 -3.94 7.91
N ASN A 134 -11.02 -2.88 8.02
CA ASN A 134 -10.67 -1.55 7.52
C ASN A 134 -9.50 -1.00 8.34
N GLY A 135 -8.28 -1.25 7.85
CA GLY A 135 -7.06 -0.55 8.22
C GLY A 135 -6.50 0.10 6.97
N GLU A 136 -7.14 1.18 6.54
CA GLU A 136 -6.67 2.01 5.42
C GLU A 136 -5.23 2.45 5.69
N ASN A 137 -4.29 2.22 4.75
CA ASN A 137 -3.35 3.23 4.26
C ASN A 137 -2.49 2.73 3.08
N ASN A 138 -2.82 3.29 1.91
CA ASN A 138 -1.93 3.76 0.83
C ASN A 138 -1.18 2.77 -0.08
N ILE A 139 -1.92 2.01 -0.90
CA ILE A 139 -1.80 1.92 -2.38
C ILE A 139 -3.17 1.41 -2.88
N LEU A 140 -3.82 2.11 -3.82
CA LEU A 140 -5.15 1.72 -4.29
C LEU A 140 -5.18 1.02 -5.67
N ILE A 141 -4.06 1.04 -6.42
CA ILE A 141 -3.86 0.33 -7.70
C ILE A 141 -2.36 0.04 -7.89
N ASP A 142 -1.98 -1.20 -8.22
CA ASP A 142 -0.62 -1.58 -8.63
C ASP A 142 -0.62 -2.53 -9.86
N SER A 143 0.45 -2.44 -10.66
CA SER A 143 0.76 -3.30 -11.82
C SER A 143 0.80 -4.79 -11.54
N SER A 144 1.06 -5.24 -10.31
CA SER A 144 1.03 -6.67 -9.99
C SER A 144 -0.34 -7.33 -10.22
N SER A 145 -1.40 -6.52 -10.39
CA SER A 145 -2.77 -6.99 -10.59
C SER A 145 -3.16 -7.24 -12.05
N TRP A 146 -2.28 -6.96 -13.03
CA TRP A 146 -2.65 -7.07 -14.46
C TRP A 146 -3.09 -8.48 -14.88
N ASP A 147 -2.58 -9.53 -14.24
CA ASP A 147 -2.97 -10.92 -14.55
C ASP A 147 -4.29 -11.37 -13.87
N SER A 148 -5.02 -10.44 -13.22
CA SER A 148 -6.34 -10.65 -12.63
C SER A 148 -7.36 -9.64 -13.18
N THR A 149 -8.51 -10.12 -13.67
CA THR A 149 -9.64 -9.24 -14.01
C THR A 149 -10.44 -8.80 -12.79
N SER A 150 -10.10 -9.28 -11.59
CA SER A 150 -10.83 -8.99 -10.37
C SER A 150 -10.65 -7.52 -9.99
N GLY A 151 -11.74 -6.78 -9.83
CA GLY A 151 -11.71 -5.36 -9.47
C GLY A 151 -11.53 -4.39 -10.66
N TRP A 152 -11.38 -4.90 -11.89
CA TRP A 152 -11.28 -4.08 -13.09
C TRP A 152 -12.54 -4.18 -13.96
N GLU A 153 -13.02 -3.04 -14.45
CA GLU A 153 -13.96 -3.00 -15.57
C GLU A 153 -13.16 -2.97 -16.87
N VAL A 154 -13.30 -4.03 -17.68
CA VAL A 154 -12.46 -4.26 -18.86
C VAL A 154 -13.32 -4.37 -20.13
N ILE A 155 -13.04 -3.52 -21.11
CA ILE A 155 -13.69 -3.52 -22.42
C ILE A 155 -12.59 -3.43 -23.49
N ASN A 156 -12.43 -4.46 -24.33
CA ASN A 156 -11.43 -4.50 -25.41
C ASN A 156 -9.98 -4.26 -24.93
N VAL A 157 -9.64 -4.76 -23.74
CA VAL A 157 -8.28 -4.74 -23.18
C VAL A 157 -7.81 -6.17 -23.00
N LYS A 158 -6.54 -6.41 -23.29
CA LYS A 158 -5.88 -7.70 -23.03
C LYS A 158 -4.81 -7.49 -21.97
N PHE A 159 -4.63 -8.49 -21.11
CA PHE A 159 -3.50 -8.54 -20.20
C PHE A 159 -2.54 -9.63 -20.65
N GLU A 160 -1.28 -9.26 -20.85
CA GLU A 160 -0.25 -10.18 -21.32
C GLU A 160 1.11 -9.71 -20.81
N ASN A 161 1.88 -10.62 -20.21
CA ASN A 161 3.24 -10.37 -19.71
C ASN A 161 3.32 -9.15 -18.76
N GLY A 162 2.34 -9.00 -17.84
CA GLY A 162 2.31 -7.89 -16.89
C GLY A 162 1.96 -6.52 -17.49
N LYS A 163 1.30 -6.49 -18.65
CA LYS A 163 0.91 -5.24 -19.34
C LYS A 163 -0.58 -5.24 -19.65
N ALA A 164 -1.20 -4.07 -19.63
CA ALA A 164 -2.52 -3.85 -20.22
C ALA A 164 -2.42 -3.28 -21.62
N ILE A 165 -2.98 -4.01 -22.58
CA ILE A 165 -2.96 -3.69 -23.99
C ILE A 165 -4.36 -3.24 -24.40
N LEU A 166 -4.55 -1.94 -24.54
CA LEU A 166 -5.80 -1.34 -25.01
C LEU A 166 -5.72 -1.24 -26.55
N THR A 167 -6.59 -1.96 -27.25
CA THR A 167 -6.58 -1.99 -28.72
C THR A 167 -7.69 -1.10 -29.28
N PRO A 168 -7.44 -0.13 -30.17
CA PRO A 168 -8.48 0.72 -30.76
C PRO A 168 -9.57 -0.09 -31.48
N PHE A 169 -10.83 0.37 -31.38
CA PHE A 169 -11.97 -0.28 -32.02
C PHE A 169 -12.91 0.74 -32.66
N SER A 170 -13.63 0.32 -33.71
CA SER A 170 -14.41 1.25 -34.54
C SER A 170 -15.74 1.69 -33.92
N HIS A 171 -16.39 0.81 -33.18
CA HIS A 171 -17.77 1.02 -32.71
C HIS A 171 -17.91 1.03 -31.19
N LYS A 172 -16.82 0.80 -30.45
CA LYS A 172 -16.78 0.83 -28.98
C LYS A 172 -15.44 1.38 -28.51
N ASP A 173 -15.46 2.03 -27.36
CA ASP A 173 -14.24 2.47 -26.70
C ASP A 173 -13.52 1.25 -26.13
N SER A 174 -12.19 1.34 -26.02
CA SER A 174 -11.41 0.38 -25.27
C SER A 174 -11.11 0.98 -23.92
N VAL A 175 -11.53 0.28 -22.87
CA VAL A 175 -11.69 0.86 -21.54
C VAL A 175 -11.12 -0.09 -20.52
N LEU A 176 -10.24 0.46 -19.71
CA LEU A 176 -9.74 -0.15 -18.50
C LEU A 176 -10.11 0.79 -17.35
N LYS A 177 -10.87 0.31 -16.37
CA LYS A 177 -11.20 1.11 -15.17
C LYS A 177 -10.96 0.32 -13.90
N GLN A 178 -10.58 1.04 -12.86
CA GLN A 178 -10.58 0.54 -11.49
C GLN A 178 -11.04 1.64 -10.54
N GLY A 179 -11.66 1.25 -9.43
CA GLY A 179 -12.34 2.19 -8.54
C GLY A 179 -13.84 2.20 -8.71
N GLY A 180 -14.52 2.93 -7.83
CA GLY A 180 -15.96 2.88 -7.65
C GLY A 180 -16.38 1.79 -6.67
N ASP A 181 -17.62 1.88 -6.19
CA ASP A 181 -18.20 0.92 -5.24
C ASP A 181 -17.42 0.87 -3.90
N GLY A 182 -16.79 1.97 -3.51
CA GLY A 182 -16.01 2.09 -2.26
C GLY A 182 -14.59 1.56 -2.35
N THR A 183 -14.10 1.17 -3.54
CA THR A 183 -12.75 0.60 -3.70
C THR A 183 -11.63 1.65 -3.76
N ILE A 184 -11.93 2.89 -4.16
CA ILE A 184 -10.98 4.02 -4.09
C ILE A 184 -11.69 5.18 -3.38
N MET A 185 -11.32 5.38 -2.12
CA MET A 185 -11.87 6.43 -1.26
C MET A 185 -10.83 7.52 -1.05
N LEU A 186 -11.17 8.76 -1.41
CA LEU A 186 -10.33 9.92 -1.19
C LEU A 186 -10.75 10.67 0.05
N GLN A 187 -9.79 11.37 0.65
CA GLN A 187 -10.02 12.24 1.79
C GLN A 187 -9.99 13.69 1.33
N ALA A 188 -10.97 14.47 1.76
CA ALA A 188 -11.03 15.90 1.49
C ALA A 188 -9.73 16.61 1.95
N ASN A 189 -9.30 17.56 1.13
CA ASN A 189 -8.11 18.39 1.29
C ASN A 189 -6.78 17.61 1.34
N LYS A 190 -6.75 16.38 0.83
CA LYS A 190 -5.51 15.61 0.61
C LYS A 190 -5.01 15.72 -0.82
N LYS A 191 -3.69 15.57 -0.97
CA LYS A 191 -3.02 15.49 -2.27
C LYS A 191 -2.77 14.04 -2.62
N TYR A 192 -2.87 13.75 -3.91
CA TYR A 192 -2.64 12.45 -4.51
C TYR A 192 -1.78 12.61 -5.76
N LYS A 193 -1.03 11.57 -6.11
CA LYS A 193 -0.27 11.49 -7.34
C LYS A 193 -0.66 10.21 -8.09
N LEU A 194 -1.10 10.38 -9.33
CA LEU A 194 -1.30 9.29 -10.28
C LEU A 194 -0.08 9.19 -11.18
N VAL A 195 0.59 8.04 -11.17
CA VAL A 195 1.73 7.74 -12.02
C VAL A 195 1.32 6.64 -13.00
N VAL A 196 1.57 6.87 -14.29
CA VAL A 196 1.21 5.95 -15.36
C VAL A 196 2.41 5.75 -16.27
N ASN A 197 2.84 4.51 -16.45
CA ASN A 197 3.90 4.15 -17.38
C ASN A 197 3.33 3.52 -18.64
N ILE A 198 3.70 4.09 -19.78
CA ILE A 198 3.22 3.68 -21.10
C ILE A 198 4.42 3.31 -21.95
N GLU A 199 4.48 2.06 -22.37
CA GLU A 199 5.58 1.52 -23.17
C GLU A 199 5.32 1.71 -24.67
N GLU A 200 4.07 1.57 -25.09
CA GLU A 200 3.63 1.80 -26.47
C GLU A 200 2.39 2.68 -26.47
N CYS A 201 2.35 3.67 -27.36
CA CYS A 201 1.22 4.61 -27.45
C CYS A 201 0.87 4.89 -28.91
N GLY A 202 0.22 3.92 -29.55
CA GLY A 202 -0.21 4.01 -30.94
C GLY A 202 -1.47 4.84 -31.17
N ALA A 203 -2.29 5.01 -30.13
CA ALA A 203 -3.56 5.73 -30.17
C ALA A 203 -3.65 6.79 -29.08
N ASN A 204 -4.60 7.72 -29.23
CA ASN A 204 -4.86 8.72 -28.20
C ASN A 204 -5.51 8.03 -27.00
N LEU A 205 -4.78 7.97 -25.89
CA LEU A 205 -5.23 7.46 -24.61
C LEU A 205 -5.76 8.62 -23.76
N LYS A 206 -6.96 8.46 -23.23
CA LYS A 206 -7.52 9.38 -22.24
C LYS A 206 -7.40 8.77 -20.85
N VAL A 207 -6.74 9.49 -19.95
CA VAL A 207 -6.61 9.14 -18.53
C VAL A 207 -7.55 10.04 -17.73
N ARG A 208 -8.36 9.46 -16.85
CA ARG A 208 -9.34 10.22 -16.06
C ARG A 208 -9.36 9.78 -14.60
N LEU A 209 -9.58 10.75 -13.72
CA LEU A 209 -10.10 10.55 -12.38
C LEU A 209 -11.52 11.13 -12.34
N SER A 210 -12.50 10.34 -11.95
CA SER A 210 -13.90 10.77 -11.88
C SER A 210 -14.58 10.23 -10.63
N ASN A 211 -15.77 10.72 -10.30
CA ASN A 211 -16.61 10.06 -9.31
C ASN A 211 -16.99 8.63 -9.75
N ARG A 212 -17.48 7.82 -8.81
CA ARG A 212 -17.97 6.43 -9.02
C ARG A 212 -18.76 6.23 -10.32
N ASN A 213 -19.69 7.14 -10.62
CA ASN A 213 -20.56 7.02 -11.79
C ASN A 213 -19.92 7.53 -13.09
N GLY A 214 -18.86 8.32 -13.02
CA GLY A 214 -18.20 8.91 -14.18
C GLY A 214 -18.77 10.22 -14.68
N ASN A 215 -19.77 10.75 -13.98
CA ASN A 215 -20.50 11.95 -14.37
C ASN A 215 -19.68 13.21 -14.06
N ASN A 216 -18.92 13.18 -12.97
CA ASN A 216 -18.08 14.29 -12.53
C ASN A 216 -16.61 13.91 -12.74
N THR A 217 -15.91 14.68 -13.57
CA THR A 217 -14.48 14.44 -13.86
C THR A 217 -13.64 15.43 -13.06
N TYR A 218 -12.63 14.92 -12.37
CA TYR A 218 -11.77 15.69 -11.48
C TYR A 218 -10.35 15.87 -12.04
N LEU A 219 -9.90 14.91 -12.85
CA LEU A 219 -8.67 14.96 -13.63
C LEU A 219 -8.98 14.34 -15.00
N GLU A 220 -8.56 14.98 -16.09
CA GLU A 220 -8.58 14.38 -17.43
C GLU A 220 -7.35 14.84 -18.21
N GLN A 221 -6.64 13.89 -18.81
CA GLN A 221 -5.48 14.15 -19.64
C GLN A 221 -5.48 13.24 -20.86
N ASN A 222 -4.98 13.75 -21.99
CA ASN A 222 -4.80 12.99 -23.22
C ASN A 222 -3.32 12.72 -23.44
N ILE A 223 -2.99 11.45 -23.66
CA ILE A 223 -1.64 10.95 -23.89
C ILE A 223 -1.55 10.40 -25.32
N GLN A 224 -0.49 10.81 -26.02
CA GLN A 224 -0.25 10.47 -27.43
C GLN A 224 1.17 9.96 -27.68
N LYS A 225 1.96 9.76 -26.62
CA LYS A 225 3.34 9.30 -26.69
C LYS A 225 3.59 8.30 -25.56
N LEU A 226 4.56 7.42 -25.78
CA LEU A 226 5.09 6.56 -24.72
C LEU A 226 5.87 7.39 -23.71
N GLY A 227 5.95 6.91 -22.47
CA GLY A 227 6.68 7.54 -21.38
C GLY A 227 6.00 7.37 -20.02
N LYS A 228 6.67 7.94 -19.01
CA LYS A 228 6.17 8.07 -17.64
C LYS A 228 5.39 9.38 -17.50
N TYR A 229 4.17 9.28 -17.00
CA TYR A 229 3.28 10.42 -16.78
C TYR A 229 2.93 10.52 -15.30
N GLU A 230 3.13 11.71 -14.73
CA GLU A 230 2.76 12.01 -13.34
C GLU A 230 1.68 13.09 -13.32
N PHE A 231 0.59 12.81 -12.63
CA PHE A 231 -0.53 13.73 -12.46
C PHE A 231 -0.73 14.02 -10.98
N ASP A 232 -0.44 15.25 -10.58
CA ASP A 232 -0.75 15.74 -9.25
C ASP A 232 -2.24 16.09 -9.16
N TYR A 233 -2.89 15.63 -8.11
CA TYR A 233 -4.30 15.86 -7.84
C TYR A 233 -4.52 16.29 -6.40
N THR A 234 -5.33 17.31 -6.17
CA THR A 234 -5.80 17.69 -4.83
C THR A 234 -7.29 17.40 -4.75
N HIS A 235 -7.70 16.60 -3.78
CA HIS A 235 -9.11 16.30 -3.56
C HIS A 235 -9.75 17.42 -2.74
N GLU A 236 -10.54 18.28 -3.38
CA GLU A 236 -11.21 19.39 -2.71
C GLU A 236 -12.41 18.93 -1.90
N GLU A 237 -12.69 19.62 -0.79
CA GLU A 237 -13.91 19.43 -0.01
C GLU A 237 -15.17 19.63 -0.85
N GLY A 238 -16.16 18.74 -0.68
CA GLY A 238 -17.43 18.77 -1.42
C GLY A 238 -17.46 17.98 -2.73
N ARG A 239 -16.38 17.28 -3.08
CA ARG A 239 -16.36 16.27 -4.17
C ARG A 239 -16.84 14.90 -3.65
N ASP A 240 -17.17 14.01 -4.57
CA ASP A 240 -17.48 12.61 -4.22
C ASP A 240 -16.16 11.91 -3.83
N ASP A 241 -16.10 11.39 -2.61
CA ASP A 241 -14.92 10.70 -2.08
C ASP A 241 -14.71 9.32 -2.75
N ASP A 242 -15.79 8.66 -3.20
CA ASP A 242 -15.75 7.40 -3.96
C ASP A 242 -15.46 7.70 -5.44
N VAL A 243 -14.25 7.38 -5.86
CA VAL A 243 -13.72 7.74 -7.17
C VAL A 243 -13.33 6.52 -7.99
N ARG A 244 -13.11 6.75 -9.27
CA ARG A 244 -12.57 5.77 -10.20
C ARG A 244 -11.51 6.39 -11.09
N ILE A 245 -10.55 5.56 -11.49
CA ILE A 245 -9.54 5.88 -12.48
C ILE A 245 -9.87 5.10 -13.75
N SER A 246 -9.88 5.78 -14.89
CA SER A 246 -10.10 5.16 -16.19
C SER A 246 -9.05 5.52 -17.23
N PHE A 247 -8.74 4.51 -18.05
CA PHE A 247 -7.89 4.57 -19.21
C PHE A 247 -8.74 4.19 -20.41
N GLU A 248 -8.97 5.15 -21.30
CA GLU A 248 -9.96 5.03 -22.37
C GLU A 248 -9.29 5.37 -23.71
N ILE A 249 -9.36 4.45 -24.67
CA ILE A 249 -9.13 4.76 -26.08
C ILE A 249 -10.52 5.00 -26.71
N PRO A 250 -10.86 6.25 -27.08
CA PRO A 250 -12.11 6.53 -27.75
C PRO A 250 -12.24 5.77 -29.07
N LYS A 251 -13.45 5.32 -29.38
CA LYS A 251 -13.82 4.71 -30.66
C LYS A 251 -13.53 5.63 -31.85
N GLY A 252 -13.38 5.05 -33.03
CA GLY A 252 -13.07 5.80 -34.25
C GLY A 252 -11.56 6.00 -34.48
N GLN A 253 -10.73 5.25 -33.75
CA GLN A 253 -9.27 5.20 -33.92
C GLN A 253 -8.82 3.87 -34.54
N GLU A 254 -9.70 3.16 -35.24
CA GLU A 254 -9.35 1.93 -35.94
C GLU A 254 -8.20 2.15 -36.93
N GLY A 255 -7.25 1.22 -36.96
CA GLY A 255 -6.04 1.30 -37.79
C GLY A 255 -4.84 2.00 -37.11
N LYS A 256 -5.01 2.55 -35.90
CA LYS A 256 -3.88 2.91 -35.04
C LYS A 256 -3.37 1.71 -34.25
N ASP A 257 -2.10 1.77 -33.84
CA ASP A 257 -1.51 0.76 -32.96
C ASP A 257 -2.10 0.84 -31.54
N SER A 258 -1.92 -0.22 -30.77
CA SER A 258 -2.40 -0.32 -29.39
C SER A 258 -1.71 0.65 -28.43
N VAL A 259 -2.28 0.79 -27.24
CA VAL A 259 -1.61 1.43 -26.10
C VAL A 259 -1.30 0.37 -25.06
N CYS A 260 -0.03 0.31 -24.64
CA CYS A 260 0.48 -0.66 -23.68
C CYS A 260 0.86 0.06 -22.39
N ILE A 261 0.07 -0.17 -21.34
CA ILE A 261 0.30 0.36 -19.99
C ILE A 261 1.03 -0.72 -19.19
N THR A 262 2.18 -0.36 -18.63
CA THR A 262 3.02 -1.29 -17.84
C THR A 262 2.79 -1.14 -16.35
N SER A 263 2.57 0.08 -15.87
CA SER A 263 2.16 0.27 -14.48
C SER A 263 1.30 1.51 -14.25
N VAL A 264 0.46 1.40 -13.22
CA VAL A 264 -0.39 2.46 -12.70
C VAL A 264 -0.21 2.47 -11.20
N SER A 265 0.16 3.61 -10.65
CA SER A 265 0.24 3.83 -9.21
C SER A 265 -0.59 5.04 -8.84
N PHE A 266 -1.41 4.91 -7.81
CA PHE A 266 -2.17 6.03 -7.27
C PHE A 266 -2.00 6.08 -5.76
N ILE A 267 -1.30 7.12 -5.31
CA ILE A 267 -0.86 7.25 -3.93
C ILE A 267 -1.23 8.61 -3.37
N GLN A 268 -1.57 8.64 -2.08
CA GLN A 268 -1.67 9.89 -1.34
C GLN A 268 -0.25 10.44 -1.10
N VAL A 269 -0.05 11.74 -1.34
CA VAL A 269 1.21 12.42 -1.07
C VAL A 269 1.06 13.38 0.10
N ASN A 270 2.09 13.47 0.93
CA ASN A 270 2.08 14.40 2.06
C ASN A 270 2.20 15.85 1.56
N ASN A 271 1.54 16.76 2.27
CA ASN A 271 1.56 18.20 1.99
C ASN A 271 2.94 18.83 2.18
#